data_AF-A0A9W9IAF0-F1
#
_entry.id   AF-A0A9W9IAF0-F1
#
_cell.length_a   1.000
_cell.length_b   1.000
_cell.length_c   1.000
_cell.angle_alpha   90.00
_cell.angle_beta   90.00
_cell.angle_gamma   90.00
#
_symmetry.space_group_name_H-M   'P 1'
#
loop_
_entity.id
_entity.type
_entity.pdbx_description
1 polymer ?
#
loop_
_entity_poly.entity_id
_entity_poly.type
_entity_poly.pdbx_seq_one_letter_code
_entity_poly.pdbx_strand_id
1 'polypeptide(L)'
;MDSGYIAPGENHAQALEDDYDVRQSLTPEEVVGLMDQLLSHEVLPKTIEDARFDRVPADFPLVSLVLRAYSLALIKACDFVHARVVVEYYYEEEDFVGQLYNRNLLSAFDPSHFYRLLDQAVAWVDAQKEMDEKLRDALRCRLLFRRSFLSALDQDLEVIETRSTEDFASSLSHLVTLSETTGLGKLVPAAFSMKIQRKLASTVPPRPIVHIDYENAIAHAKRICQDAIDMQQMLDYRGPSNFKVHS
;
A
#
# COMPACT_ATOMS: atom_id res chain seq x y z
N MET A 1 -15.76 20.72 -14.07
CA MET A 1 -14.83 21.73 -13.52
C MET A 1 -13.44 21.32 -13.94
N ASP A 2 -12.71 22.27 -14.51
CA ASP A 2 -11.47 22.05 -15.24
C ASP A 2 -10.31 21.74 -14.28
N SER A 3 -9.61 20.62 -14.50
CA SER A 3 -8.43 20.22 -13.71
C SER A 3 -7.21 21.12 -13.94
N GLY A 4 -7.37 22.16 -14.77
CA GLY A 4 -6.33 23.12 -15.16
C GLY A 4 -6.24 24.42 -14.35
N TYR A 5 -7.06 24.66 -13.31
CA TYR A 5 -7.01 25.94 -12.60
C TYR A 5 -5.84 26.02 -11.59
N ILE A 6 -4.92 26.96 -11.83
CA ILE A 6 -3.72 27.23 -11.05
C ILE A 6 -3.91 28.54 -10.26
N ALA A 7 -3.50 28.58 -8.99
CA ALA A 7 -3.55 29.78 -8.16
C ALA A 7 -2.53 30.84 -8.61
N PRO A 8 -2.78 32.14 -8.41
CA PRO A 8 -1.88 33.20 -8.91
C PRO A 8 -0.53 33.11 -8.19
N GLY A 9 0.53 32.72 -8.91
CA GLY A 9 1.91 32.65 -8.39
C GLY A 9 2.71 31.40 -8.78
N GLU A 10 2.07 30.35 -9.31
CA GLU A 10 2.78 29.19 -9.86
C GLU A 10 3.11 29.45 -11.35
N ASN A 11 4.37 29.81 -11.65
CA ASN A 11 4.84 29.92 -13.03
C ASN A 11 4.99 28.53 -13.66
N HIS A 12 4.35 28.33 -14.82
CA HIS A 12 4.42 27.12 -15.65
C HIS A 12 5.84 26.59 -15.95
N ALA A 13 6.89 27.37 -15.72
CA ALA A 13 8.26 27.08 -16.17
C ALA A 13 9.10 26.15 -15.26
N GLN A 14 8.65 25.77 -14.06
CA GLN A 14 9.47 24.95 -13.14
C GLN A 14 8.90 23.56 -12.81
N ALA A 15 7.69 23.22 -13.27
CA ALA A 15 7.03 21.95 -12.93
C ALA A 15 6.84 20.99 -14.12
N LEU A 16 7.14 21.43 -15.34
CA LEU A 16 6.82 20.76 -16.60
C LEU A 16 7.98 20.92 -17.61
N GLU A 17 9.17 20.42 -17.31
CA GLU A 17 10.11 20.06 -18.38
C GLU A 17 9.80 18.63 -18.81
N ASP A 18 8.80 18.52 -19.68
CA ASP A 18 8.72 17.56 -20.79
C ASP A 18 7.59 18.10 -21.69
N ASP A 19 7.87 19.22 -22.37
CA ASP A 19 6.95 19.96 -23.24
C ASP A 19 6.88 19.28 -24.61
N TYR A 20 6.25 18.10 -24.67
CA TYR A 20 6.03 17.38 -25.92
C TYR A 20 4.84 18.01 -26.67
N ASP A 21 5.12 18.66 -27.81
CA ASP A 21 4.08 19.21 -28.68
C ASP A 21 3.27 18.08 -29.34
N VAL A 22 2.09 17.79 -28.80
CA VAL A 22 1.16 16.77 -29.31
C VAL A 22 0.61 17.07 -30.70
N ARG A 23 0.80 18.29 -31.22
CA ARG A 23 0.39 18.68 -32.57
C ARG A 23 1.51 18.61 -33.59
N GLN A 24 2.72 18.25 -33.18
CA GLN A 24 3.82 18.06 -34.12
C GLN A 24 3.50 16.91 -35.07
N SER A 25 3.88 17.07 -36.35
CA SER A 25 3.79 16.00 -37.33
C SER A 25 4.81 14.91 -36.99
N LEU A 26 4.34 13.68 -36.83
CA LEU A 26 5.19 12.51 -36.60
C LEU A 26 5.43 11.75 -37.90
N THR A 27 6.64 11.25 -38.08
CA THR A 27 6.98 10.30 -39.14
C THR A 27 6.37 8.92 -38.85
N PRO A 28 6.09 8.09 -39.87
CA PRO A 28 5.60 6.73 -39.66
C PRO A 28 6.48 5.90 -38.71
N GLU A 29 7.80 6.07 -38.76
CA GLU A 29 8.78 5.39 -37.90
C GLU A 29 8.65 5.83 -36.44
N GLU A 30 8.45 7.12 -36.18
CA GLU A 30 8.21 7.65 -34.84
C GLU A 30 6.88 7.15 -34.26
N VAL A 31 5.84 7.05 -35.09
CA VAL A 31 4.55 6.48 -34.67
C VAL A 31 4.70 5.01 -34.30
N VAL A 32 5.44 4.22 -35.08
CA VAL A 32 5.75 2.81 -34.73
C VAL A 32 6.55 2.74 -33.44
N GLY A 33 7.57 3.59 -33.26
CA GLY A 33 8.34 3.66 -32.02
C GLY A 33 7.49 4.02 -30.80
N LEU A 34 6.54 4.95 -30.96
CA LEU A 34 5.56 5.28 -29.92
C LEU A 34 4.61 4.12 -29.65
N MET A 35 4.12 3.42 -30.67
CA MET A 35 3.25 2.25 -30.50
C MET A 35 3.99 1.11 -29.78
N ASP A 36 5.24 0.83 -30.13
CA ASP A 36 6.08 -0.17 -29.47
C ASP A 36 6.39 0.23 -28.02
N GLN A 37 6.63 1.51 -27.78
CA GLN A 37 6.83 2.05 -26.44
C GLN A 37 5.53 1.97 -25.61
N LEU A 38 4.36 2.24 -26.21
CA LEU A 38 3.06 2.07 -25.56
C LEU A 38 2.81 0.61 -25.20
N LEU A 39 3.12 -0.34 -26.09
CA LEU A 39 3.08 -1.77 -25.78
C LEU A 39 3.95 -2.13 -24.57
N SER A 40 5.11 -1.48 -24.38
CA SER A 40 5.94 -1.68 -23.19
C SER A 40 5.32 -1.13 -21.89
N HIS A 41 4.43 -0.14 -22.00
CA HIS A 41 3.70 0.47 -20.90
C HIS A 41 2.36 -0.21 -20.59
N GLU A 42 1.82 -0.98 -21.54
CA GLU A 42 0.64 -1.84 -21.35
C GLU A 42 0.94 -3.13 -20.57
N VAL A 43 2.22 -3.49 -20.44
CA VAL A 43 2.63 -4.70 -19.70
C VAL A 43 2.46 -4.46 -18.20
N LEU A 44 1.33 -4.91 -17.65
CA LEU A 44 1.25 -5.28 -16.23
C LEU A 44 2.45 -6.17 -15.89
N PRO A 45 3.07 -6.05 -14.69
CA PRO A 45 4.17 -6.92 -14.31
C PRO A 45 3.78 -8.37 -14.59
N LYS A 46 4.62 -9.10 -15.34
CA LYS A 46 4.34 -10.50 -15.68
C LYS A 46 4.71 -11.41 -14.52
N THR A 47 5.75 -11.02 -13.79
CA THR A 47 6.14 -11.64 -12.54
C THR A 47 6.22 -10.60 -11.44
N ILE A 48 6.20 -11.03 -10.16
CA ILE A 48 6.32 -10.10 -9.03
C ILE A 48 7.69 -9.38 -9.04
N GLU A 49 8.70 -10.03 -9.62
CA GLU A 49 10.05 -9.49 -9.77
C GLU A 49 10.11 -8.27 -10.69
N ASP A 50 9.15 -8.13 -11.60
CA ASP A 50 9.01 -6.99 -12.52
C ASP A 50 8.35 -5.77 -11.85
N ALA A 51 7.65 -5.96 -10.73
CA ALA A 51 7.03 -4.88 -9.95
C ALA A 51 8.10 -4.12 -9.13
N ARG A 52 8.96 -3.36 -9.81
CA ARG A 52 10.08 -2.57 -9.25
C ARG A 52 9.78 -1.08 -9.29
N PHE A 53 10.43 -0.32 -8.39
CA PHE A 53 10.40 1.15 -8.44
C PHE A 53 11.25 1.71 -9.57
N ASP A 54 12.32 0.99 -9.93
CA ASP A 54 13.30 1.45 -10.90
C ASP A 54 13.16 0.70 -12.23
N ARG A 55 13.38 1.42 -13.33
CA ARG A 55 13.42 0.84 -14.68
C ARG A 55 14.70 0.04 -14.93
N VAL A 56 15.77 0.38 -14.21
CA VAL A 56 17.08 -0.28 -14.26
C VAL A 56 17.41 -0.76 -12.83
N PRO A 57 17.95 -1.97 -12.63
CA PRO A 57 18.33 -2.45 -11.31
C PRO A 57 19.30 -1.47 -10.65
N ALA A 58 18.91 -0.87 -9.53
CA ALA A 58 19.75 0.01 -8.74
C ALA A 58 20.30 -0.74 -7.51
N ASP A 59 21.58 -0.49 -7.18
CA ASP A 59 22.32 -1.14 -6.08
C ASP A 59 21.97 -0.58 -4.69
N PHE A 60 20.70 -0.22 -4.45
CA PHE A 60 20.24 0.31 -3.17
C PHE A 60 19.23 -0.64 -2.51
N PRO A 61 19.68 -1.69 -1.79
CA PRO A 61 18.79 -2.71 -1.21
C PRO A 61 17.71 -2.15 -0.25
N LEU A 62 17.98 -1.03 0.43
CA LEU A 62 16.97 -0.36 1.25
C LEU A 62 15.75 0.08 0.44
N VAL A 63 15.93 0.47 -0.82
CA VAL A 63 14.85 0.88 -1.71
C VAL A 63 14.37 -0.31 -2.54
N SER A 64 15.28 -1.00 -3.22
CA SER A 64 14.97 -2.05 -4.20
C SER A 64 14.50 -3.36 -3.59
N LEU A 65 14.77 -3.59 -2.30
CA LEU A 65 14.28 -4.74 -1.53
C LEU A 65 13.38 -4.32 -0.36
N VAL A 66 13.89 -3.55 0.62
CA VAL A 66 13.17 -3.31 1.88
C VAL A 66 11.91 -2.47 1.68
N LEU A 67 12.04 -1.26 1.11
CA LEU A 67 10.90 -0.40 0.84
C LEU A 67 9.94 -1.02 -0.19
N ARG A 68 10.51 -1.65 -1.23
CA ARG A 68 9.72 -2.35 -2.25
C ARG A 68 8.86 -3.46 -1.64
N ALA A 69 9.44 -4.33 -0.81
CA ALA A 69 8.71 -5.40 -0.15
C ALA A 69 7.55 -4.85 0.69
N TYR A 70 7.82 -3.79 1.46
CA TYR A 70 6.82 -3.13 2.28
C TYR A 70 5.68 -2.53 1.45
N SER A 71 6.00 -1.82 0.35
CA SER A 71 5.01 -1.20 -0.52
C SER A 71 4.18 -2.21 -1.30
N LEU A 72 4.78 -3.27 -1.84
CA LEU A 72 4.05 -4.32 -2.55
C LEU A 72 3.08 -5.05 -1.62
N ALA A 73 3.52 -5.37 -0.40
CA ALA A 73 2.65 -5.97 0.60
C ALA A 73 1.54 -5.02 1.06
N LEU A 74 1.79 -3.71 1.13
CA LEU A 74 0.74 -2.71 1.39
C LEU A 74 -0.29 -2.70 0.26
N ILE A 75 0.14 -2.70 -1.00
CA ILE A 75 -0.76 -2.75 -2.16
C ILE A 75 -1.61 -4.02 -2.12
N LYS A 76 -1.01 -5.17 -1.80
CA LYS A 76 -1.75 -6.44 -1.68
C LYS A 76 -2.72 -6.46 -0.49
N ALA A 77 -2.37 -5.82 0.63
CA ALA A 77 -3.31 -5.63 1.73
C ALA A 77 -4.52 -4.77 1.30
N CYS A 78 -4.28 -3.72 0.51
CA CYS A 78 -5.37 -2.92 -0.07
C CYS A 78 -6.23 -3.72 -1.06
N ASP A 79 -5.62 -4.62 -1.84
CA ASP A 79 -6.34 -5.55 -2.73
C ASP A 79 -7.32 -6.42 -1.96
N PHE A 80 -6.88 -7.05 -0.86
CA PHE A 80 -7.76 -7.85 0.00
C PHE A 80 -8.90 -7.05 0.63
N VAL A 81 -8.59 -5.86 1.17
CA VAL A 81 -9.63 -4.99 1.74
C VAL A 81 -10.62 -4.56 0.67
N HIS A 82 -10.13 -4.15 -0.49
CA HIS A 82 -10.98 -3.73 -1.61
C HIS A 82 -11.88 -4.87 -2.07
N ALA A 83 -11.32 -6.05 -2.34
CA ALA A 83 -12.06 -7.23 -2.78
C ALA A 83 -13.18 -7.64 -1.80
N ARG A 84 -12.98 -7.44 -0.49
CA ARG A 84 -14.01 -7.69 0.54
C ARG A 84 -15.08 -6.62 0.58
N VAL A 85 -14.71 -5.35 0.58
CA VAL A 85 -15.69 -4.28 0.73
C VAL A 85 -16.61 -4.22 -0.48
N VAL A 86 -16.09 -4.45 -1.69
CA VAL A 86 -16.89 -4.36 -2.92
C VAL A 86 -17.92 -5.48 -3.10
N VAL A 87 -17.83 -6.58 -2.35
CA VAL A 87 -18.84 -7.65 -2.37
C VAL A 87 -19.95 -7.45 -1.33
N GLU A 88 -19.77 -6.52 -0.41
CA GLU A 88 -20.73 -6.21 0.66
C GLU A 88 -21.63 -5.02 0.30
N TYR A 89 -22.70 -4.84 1.07
CA TYR A 89 -23.53 -3.64 0.98
C TYR A 89 -22.85 -2.47 1.69
N TYR A 90 -22.33 -1.52 0.91
CA TYR A 90 -21.77 -0.26 1.39
C TYR A 90 -22.28 0.92 0.56
N TYR A 91 -22.33 2.11 1.16
CA TYR A 91 -22.60 3.35 0.44
C TYR A 91 -21.30 3.89 -0.14
N GLU A 92 -21.18 3.88 -1.47
CA GLU A 92 -20.01 4.41 -2.17
C GLU A 92 -19.84 5.91 -1.86
N GLU A 93 -18.59 6.33 -1.63
CA GLU A 93 -18.21 7.71 -1.27
C GLU A 93 -18.62 8.17 0.16
N GLU A 94 -19.49 7.45 0.84
CA GLU A 94 -19.85 7.68 2.25
C GLU A 94 -19.06 6.76 3.18
N ASP A 95 -19.17 5.44 2.96
CA ASP A 95 -18.51 4.42 3.78
C ASP A 95 -17.12 4.07 3.25
N PHE A 96 -16.99 3.98 1.93
CA PHE A 96 -15.75 3.54 1.28
C PHE A 96 -15.59 4.13 -0.13
N VAL A 97 -14.36 4.47 -0.48
CA VAL A 97 -13.99 4.93 -1.83
C VAL A 97 -13.32 3.79 -2.59
N GLY A 98 -14.08 3.15 -3.48
CA GLY A 98 -13.63 1.99 -4.25
C GLY A 98 -12.84 2.32 -5.53
N GLN A 99 -12.63 3.60 -5.85
CA GLN A 99 -12.02 4.03 -7.11
C GLN A 99 -10.51 3.76 -7.15
N LEU A 100 -10.08 2.90 -8.09
CA LEU A 100 -8.67 2.51 -8.28
C LEU A 100 -7.95 3.23 -9.43
N TYR A 101 -8.58 4.24 -10.05
CA TYR A 101 -8.02 4.97 -11.20
C TYR A 101 -7.54 4.07 -12.36
N ASN A 102 -8.31 3.01 -12.64
CA ASN A 102 -7.99 1.98 -13.64
C ASN A 102 -6.63 1.28 -13.40
N ARG A 103 -6.21 1.17 -12.13
CA ARG A 103 -5.03 0.41 -11.73
C ARG A 103 -5.44 -0.92 -11.10
N ASN A 104 -4.67 -1.96 -11.40
CA ASN A 104 -4.79 -3.26 -10.76
C ASN A 104 -3.91 -3.26 -9.49
N LEU A 105 -4.45 -3.73 -8.35
CA LEU A 105 -3.75 -3.82 -7.07
C LEU A 105 -2.93 -5.13 -6.93
N LEU A 106 -2.39 -5.64 -8.04
CA LEU A 106 -1.67 -6.91 -8.12
C LEU A 106 -2.54 -8.12 -7.75
N SER A 107 -3.83 -8.05 -8.09
CA SER A 107 -4.83 -9.06 -7.75
C SER A 107 -4.52 -10.44 -8.37
N ALA A 108 -3.87 -10.46 -9.53
CA ALA A 108 -3.48 -11.69 -10.22
C ALA A 108 -2.34 -12.46 -9.54
N PHE A 109 -1.63 -11.85 -8.58
CA PHE A 109 -0.47 -12.47 -7.93
C PHE A 109 -0.86 -13.16 -6.62
N ASP A 110 -0.35 -14.39 -6.47
CA ASP A 110 -0.54 -15.19 -5.27
C ASP A 110 0.16 -14.58 -4.04
N PRO A 111 -0.49 -14.56 -2.85
CA PRO A 111 0.05 -13.93 -1.64
C PRO A 111 1.41 -14.46 -1.19
N SER A 112 1.73 -15.73 -1.49
CA SER A 112 3.02 -16.35 -1.12
C SER A 112 4.23 -15.60 -1.66
N HIS A 113 4.10 -14.93 -2.81
CA HIS A 113 5.15 -14.09 -3.38
C HIS A 113 5.51 -12.92 -2.47
N PHE A 114 4.50 -12.30 -1.85
CA PHE A 114 4.67 -11.15 -0.96
C PHE A 114 5.27 -11.57 0.38
N TYR A 115 4.82 -12.71 0.94
CA TYR A 115 5.43 -13.26 2.16
C TYR A 115 6.91 -13.58 1.96
N ARG A 116 7.27 -14.27 0.87
CA ARG A 116 8.68 -14.56 0.55
C ARG A 116 9.52 -13.29 0.42
N LEU A 117 8.98 -12.25 -0.22
CA LEU A 117 9.69 -10.99 -0.41
C LEU A 117 9.89 -10.24 0.92
N LEU A 118 8.89 -10.25 1.81
CA LEU A 118 9.00 -9.70 3.16
C LEU A 118 10.02 -10.47 4.00
N ASP A 119 9.99 -11.81 3.96
CA ASP A 119 10.94 -12.67 4.68
C ASP A 119 12.38 -12.44 4.19
N GLN A 120 12.56 -12.26 2.87
CA GLN A 120 13.84 -11.89 2.28
C GLN A 120 14.33 -10.51 2.77
N ALA A 121 13.43 -9.52 2.84
CA ALA A 121 13.75 -8.19 3.34
C ALA A 121 14.15 -8.23 4.83
N VAL A 122 13.44 -9.01 5.66
CA VAL A 122 13.77 -9.20 7.08
C VAL A 122 15.15 -9.85 7.22
N ALA A 123 15.40 -10.95 6.50
CA ALA A 123 16.69 -11.63 6.53
C ALA A 123 17.85 -10.71 6.09
N TRP A 124 17.61 -9.86 5.09
CA TRP A 124 18.60 -8.88 4.67
C TRP A 124 18.88 -7.82 5.75
N VAL A 125 17.83 -7.27 6.39
CA VAL A 125 17.96 -6.30 7.49
C VAL A 125 18.74 -6.89 8.66
N ASP A 126 18.44 -8.15 9.03
CA ASP A 126 19.13 -8.86 10.11
C ASP A 126 20.63 -9.08 9.83
N ALA A 127 20.99 -9.27 8.57
CA ALA A 127 22.38 -9.45 8.16
C ALA A 127 23.21 -8.14 8.24
N GLN A 128 22.57 -6.97 8.35
CA GLN A 128 23.27 -5.67 8.37
C GLN A 128 23.85 -5.35 9.75
N LYS A 129 25.06 -5.86 10.01
CA LYS A 129 25.79 -5.62 11.27
C LYS A 129 26.33 -4.19 11.41
N GLU A 130 26.55 -3.50 10.30
CA GLU A 130 27.06 -2.12 10.28
C GLU A 130 25.99 -1.07 10.55
N MET A 131 24.71 -1.46 10.49
CA MET A 131 23.57 -0.60 10.79
C MET A 131 23.36 -0.47 12.30
N ASP A 132 23.00 0.74 12.74
CA ASP A 132 22.57 0.98 14.12
C ASP A 132 21.47 -0.01 14.54
N GLU A 133 21.63 -0.59 15.72
CA GLU A 133 20.76 -1.65 16.23
C GLU A 133 19.31 -1.18 16.36
N LYS A 134 19.09 0.05 16.85
CA LYS A 134 17.73 0.59 17.01
C LYS A 134 17.05 0.81 15.66
N LEU A 135 17.79 1.27 14.66
CA LEU A 135 17.27 1.42 13.28
C LEU A 135 16.96 0.07 12.63
N ARG A 136 17.84 -0.91 12.82
CA ARG A 136 17.65 -2.27 12.32
C ARG A 136 16.39 -2.91 12.91
N ASP A 137 16.22 -2.80 14.23
CA ASP A 137 15.04 -3.32 14.93
C ASP A 137 13.77 -2.58 14.51
N ALA A 138 13.84 -1.27 14.32
CA ALA A 138 12.72 -0.46 13.85
C ALA A 138 12.28 -0.83 12.42
N LEU A 139 13.22 -1.14 11.52
CA LEU A 139 12.93 -1.63 10.18
C LEU A 139 12.35 -3.05 10.22
N ARG A 140 12.98 -3.94 10.98
CA ARG A 140 12.50 -5.32 11.18
C ARG A 140 11.07 -5.33 11.70
N CYS A 141 10.77 -4.54 12.73
CA CYS A 141 9.42 -4.46 13.31
C CYS A 141 8.37 -4.01 12.29
N ARG A 142 8.70 -3.04 11.43
CA ARG A 142 7.78 -2.56 10.35
C ARG A 142 7.53 -3.63 9.29
N LEU A 143 8.55 -4.40 8.92
CA LEU A 143 8.42 -5.51 7.98
C LEU A 143 7.60 -6.66 8.57
N LEU A 144 7.85 -7.03 9.84
CA LEU A 144 7.09 -8.06 10.54
C LEU A 144 5.63 -7.65 10.75
N PHE A 145 5.36 -6.41 11.16
CA PHE A 145 4.01 -5.86 11.20
C PHE A 145 3.31 -6.03 9.85
N ARG A 146 3.98 -5.65 8.76
CA ARG A 146 3.40 -5.73 7.41
C ARG A 146 3.11 -7.17 7.01
N ARG A 147 3.98 -8.11 7.39
CA ARG A 147 3.81 -9.55 7.16
C ARG A 147 2.62 -10.12 7.94
N SER A 148 2.56 -9.92 9.26
CA SER A 148 1.46 -10.40 10.09
C SER A 148 0.14 -9.77 9.68
N PHE A 149 0.12 -8.48 9.35
CA PHE A 149 -1.10 -7.80 8.93
C PHE A 149 -1.61 -8.30 7.57
N LEU A 150 -0.69 -8.56 6.61
CA LEU A 150 -1.08 -9.17 5.34
C LEU A 150 -1.63 -10.58 5.54
N SER A 151 -0.98 -11.39 6.38
CA SER A 151 -1.43 -12.74 6.76
C SER A 151 -2.83 -12.71 7.38
N ALA A 152 -3.06 -11.81 8.34
CA ALA A 152 -4.36 -11.61 8.96
C ALA A 152 -5.46 -11.26 7.93
N LEU A 153 -5.12 -10.46 6.92
CA LEU A 153 -6.02 -10.10 5.84
C LEU A 153 -6.16 -11.20 4.77
N ASP A 154 -5.34 -12.24 4.73
CA ASP A 154 -5.41 -13.31 3.72
C ASP A 154 -6.34 -14.46 4.14
N GLN A 155 -6.73 -14.53 5.42
CA GLN A 155 -7.45 -15.68 6.01
C GLN A 155 -8.91 -15.89 5.51
N ASP A 156 -9.32 -15.35 4.36
CA ASP A 156 -10.70 -15.25 3.87
C ASP A 156 -11.46 -16.57 3.69
N LEU A 157 -10.79 -17.70 3.46
CA LEU A 157 -11.45 -19.00 3.29
C LEU A 157 -11.36 -19.91 4.52
N GLU A 158 -10.41 -19.64 5.41
CA GLU A 158 -10.13 -20.48 6.57
C GLU A 158 -10.70 -19.92 7.88
N VAL A 159 -11.20 -18.68 7.95
CA VAL A 159 -11.72 -18.07 9.20
C VAL A 159 -12.79 -18.94 9.88
N ILE A 160 -13.61 -19.67 9.10
CA ILE A 160 -14.60 -20.61 9.66
C ILE A 160 -13.93 -21.84 10.29
N GLU A 161 -12.79 -22.27 9.77
CA GLU A 161 -12.07 -23.50 10.15
C GLU A 161 -10.95 -23.26 11.18
N THR A 162 -10.14 -22.22 11.04
CA THR A 162 -8.94 -21.98 11.87
C THR A 162 -9.19 -21.06 13.06
N ARG A 163 -10.12 -20.10 12.96
CA ARG A 163 -10.47 -19.13 14.03
C ARG A 163 -9.26 -18.45 14.68
N SER A 164 -8.17 -18.27 13.94
CA SER A 164 -6.90 -17.80 14.52
C SER A 164 -6.86 -16.28 14.63
N THR A 165 -6.76 -15.79 15.86
CA THR A 165 -6.53 -14.37 16.18
C THR A 165 -5.03 -14.01 16.23
N GLU A 166 -4.14 -14.99 16.02
CA GLU A 166 -2.70 -14.87 16.28
C GLU A 166 -2.03 -13.79 15.43
N ASP A 167 -2.40 -13.69 14.15
CA ASP A 167 -1.82 -12.70 13.23
C ASP A 167 -2.25 -11.27 13.59
N PHE A 168 -3.54 -11.05 13.90
CA PHE A 168 -4.03 -9.75 14.37
C PHE A 168 -3.44 -9.37 15.73
N ALA A 169 -3.30 -10.33 16.65
CA ALA A 169 -2.65 -10.12 17.95
C ALA A 169 -1.16 -9.77 17.78
N SER A 170 -0.47 -10.45 16.85
CA SER A 170 0.91 -10.14 16.50
C SER A 170 1.03 -8.74 15.91
N SER A 171 0.11 -8.35 15.01
CA SER A 171 0.03 -6.98 14.47
C SER A 171 -0.17 -5.93 15.55
N LEU A 172 -1.04 -6.16 16.55
CA LEU A 172 -1.19 -5.28 17.70
C LEU A 172 0.12 -5.12 18.48
N SER A 173 0.82 -6.23 18.74
CA SER A 173 2.10 -6.19 19.46
C SER A 173 3.14 -5.33 18.74
N HIS A 174 3.23 -5.47 17.42
CA HIS A 174 4.14 -4.66 16.60
C HIS A 174 3.74 -3.19 16.56
N LEU A 175 2.44 -2.86 16.51
CA LEU A 175 1.96 -1.47 16.50
C LEU A 175 2.36 -0.70 17.76
N VAL A 176 2.51 -1.37 18.91
CA VAL A 176 3.04 -0.75 20.13
C VAL A 176 4.49 -0.33 19.92
N THR A 177 5.35 -1.26 19.48
CA THR A 177 6.78 -0.97 19.21
C THR A 177 6.96 0.06 18.08
N LEU A 178 6.09 0.06 17.06
CA LEU A 178 6.09 1.07 16.00
C LEU A 178 5.86 2.47 16.55
N SER A 179 4.94 2.62 17.51
CA SER A 179 4.63 3.92 18.12
C SER A 179 5.83 4.49 18.88
N GLU A 180 6.58 3.65 19.58
CA GLU A 180 7.78 4.02 20.34
C GLU A 180 8.98 4.35 19.45
N THR A 181 9.10 3.69 18.29
CA THR A 181 10.24 3.84 17.36
C THR A 181 10.03 4.92 16.28
N THR A 182 8.92 5.64 16.32
CA THR A 182 8.58 6.68 15.32
C THR A 182 9.63 7.79 15.25
N GLY A 183 10.20 8.18 16.39
CA GLY A 183 11.20 9.25 16.49
C GLY A 183 12.53 8.94 15.80
N LEU A 184 12.77 7.69 15.38
CA LEU A 184 13.96 7.30 14.62
C LEU A 184 13.85 7.64 13.13
N GLY A 185 12.64 7.89 12.63
CA GLY A 185 12.40 8.22 11.23
C GLY A 185 12.58 9.70 10.92
N LYS A 186 13.04 9.99 9.70
CA LYS A 186 13.02 11.35 9.14
C LYS A 186 11.95 11.44 8.05
N LEU A 187 11.14 12.49 8.11
CA LEU A 187 10.14 12.76 7.09
C LEU A 187 10.79 13.08 5.73
N VAL A 188 10.20 12.55 4.67
CA VAL A 188 10.55 12.85 3.27
C VAL A 188 9.31 13.39 2.55
N PRO A 189 8.93 14.66 2.77
CA PRO A 189 7.68 15.22 2.22
C PRO A 189 7.60 15.12 0.70
N ALA A 190 8.73 15.21 0.00
CA ALA A 190 8.81 15.09 -1.46
C ALA A 190 8.31 13.72 -1.99
N ALA A 191 8.33 12.67 -1.16
CA ALA A 191 7.82 11.35 -1.54
C ALA A 191 6.28 11.28 -1.55
N PHE A 192 5.58 12.18 -0.86
CA PHE A 192 4.13 12.21 -0.76
C PHE A 192 3.59 13.47 -1.42
N SER A 193 3.10 13.34 -2.66
CA SER A 193 2.64 14.50 -3.45
C SER A 193 1.36 14.22 -4.24
N MET A 194 0.66 15.31 -4.58
CA MET A 194 -0.55 15.29 -5.41
C MET A 194 -0.27 15.03 -6.89
N LYS A 195 1.00 14.87 -7.29
CA LYS A 195 1.39 14.71 -8.70
C LYS A 195 0.69 13.54 -9.37
N ILE A 196 0.42 12.46 -8.63
CA ILE A 196 -0.22 11.27 -9.21
C ILE A 196 -1.68 11.54 -9.59
N GLN A 197 -2.43 12.33 -8.83
CA GLN A 197 -3.81 12.67 -9.17
C GLN A 197 -3.93 13.56 -10.41
N ARG A 198 -2.90 14.37 -10.69
CA ARG A 198 -2.83 15.19 -11.92
C ARG A 198 -2.43 14.39 -13.15
N LYS A 199 -1.69 13.28 -12.95
CA LYS A 199 -1.18 12.42 -14.04
C LYS A 199 -2.07 11.23 -14.36
N LEU A 200 -2.89 10.77 -13.42
CA LEU A 200 -3.86 9.72 -13.66
C LEU A 200 -5.07 10.30 -14.38
N ALA A 201 -5.51 9.64 -15.46
CA ALA A 201 -6.73 9.97 -16.17
C ALA A 201 -7.93 9.79 -15.22
N SER A 202 -8.33 10.87 -14.55
CA SER A 202 -9.47 10.90 -13.64
C SER A 202 -10.55 11.78 -14.22
N THR A 203 -11.74 11.20 -14.43
CA THR A 203 -12.97 11.96 -14.70
C THR A 203 -13.49 12.68 -13.46
N VAL A 204 -12.92 12.38 -12.28
CA VAL A 204 -13.26 12.92 -10.98
C VAL A 204 -12.26 14.03 -10.62
N PRO A 205 -12.71 15.18 -10.08
CA PRO A 205 -11.81 16.27 -9.67
C PRO A 205 -10.73 15.80 -8.68
N PRO A 206 -9.55 16.46 -8.68
CA PRO A 206 -8.48 16.13 -7.75
C PRO A 206 -8.96 16.27 -6.30
N ARG A 207 -8.73 15.23 -5.50
CA ARG A 207 -9.17 15.12 -4.11
C ARG A 207 -8.07 15.56 -3.16
N PRO A 208 -8.33 16.44 -2.18
CA PRO A 208 -7.33 16.79 -1.18
C PRO A 208 -6.74 15.54 -0.53
N ILE A 209 -5.42 15.53 -0.26
CA ILE A 209 -4.82 14.46 0.54
C ILE A 209 -5.45 14.51 1.93
N VAL A 210 -6.04 13.41 2.36
CA VAL A 210 -6.48 13.27 3.76
C VAL A 210 -5.22 13.13 4.61
N HIS A 211 -4.91 14.19 5.35
CA HIS A 211 -3.79 14.20 6.29
C HIS A 211 -4.26 13.59 7.61
N ILE A 212 -3.94 12.31 7.80
CA ILE A 212 -4.07 11.64 9.10
C ILE A 212 -2.69 11.74 9.77
N ASP A 213 -2.64 12.30 10.98
CA ASP A 213 -1.39 12.27 11.74
C ASP A 213 -1.02 10.84 12.16
N TYR A 214 0.23 10.66 12.53
CA TYR A 214 0.75 9.33 12.82
C TYR A 214 0.07 8.67 14.03
N GLU A 215 -0.29 9.45 15.06
CA GLU A 215 -0.92 8.94 16.27
C GLU A 215 -2.31 8.37 15.97
N ASN A 216 -3.12 9.12 15.21
CA ASN A 216 -4.42 8.68 14.74
C ASN A 216 -4.31 7.49 13.78
N ALA A 217 -3.32 7.47 12.88
CA ALA A 217 -3.09 6.33 11.99
C ALA A 217 -2.78 5.03 12.77
N ILE A 218 -1.94 5.10 13.80
CA ILE A 218 -1.67 3.97 14.70
C ILE A 218 -2.91 3.57 15.50
N ALA A 219 -3.68 4.54 16.00
CA ALA A 219 -4.93 4.28 16.72
C ALA A 219 -5.97 3.56 15.85
N HIS A 220 -6.12 3.98 14.58
CA HIS A 220 -6.99 3.31 13.62
C HIS A 220 -6.51 1.88 13.31
N ALA A 221 -5.22 1.69 13.08
CA ALA A 221 -4.65 0.36 12.84
C ALA A 221 -4.85 -0.58 14.04
N LYS A 222 -4.68 -0.08 15.27
CA LYS A 222 -4.95 -0.84 16.50
C LYS A 222 -6.42 -1.21 16.60
N ARG A 223 -7.33 -0.27 16.33
CA ARG A 223 -8.78 -0.51 16.34
C ARG A 223 -9.16 -1.61 15.34
N ILE A 224 -8.68 -1.54 14.10
CA ILE A 224 -8.94 -2.58 13.09
C ILE A 224 -8.53 -3.97 13.59
N CYS A 225 -7.34 -4.09 14.17
CA CYS A 225 -6.87 -5.38 14.67
C CYS A 225 -7.69 -5.86 15.89
N GLN A 226 -8.06 -4.95 16.80
CA GLN A 226 -8.87 -5.30 17.97
C GLN A 226 -10.28 -5.73 17.56
N ASP A 227 -10.94 -4.97 16.69
CA ASP A 227 -12.28 -5.26 16.20
C ASP A 227 -12.30 -6.62 15.47
N ALA A 228 -11.26 -6.94 14.71
CA ALA A 228 -11.11 -8.24 14.04
C ALA A 228 -10.99 -9.40 15.05
N ILE A 229 -10.20 -9.22 16.11
CA ILE A 229 -10.05 -10.22 17.19
C ILE A 229 -11.40 -10.43 17.90
N ASP A 230 -12.07 -9.34 18.25
CA ASP A 230 -13.34 -9.38 18.97
C ASP A 230 -14.41 -10.06 18.11
N MET A 231 -14.48 -9.75 16.81
CA MET A 231 -15.39 -10.43 15.86
C MET A 231 -15.13 -11.94 15.77
N GLN A 232 -13.87 -12.38 15.75
CA GLN A 232 -13.56 -13.82 15.73
C GLN A 232 -13.97 -14.51 17.03
N GLN A 233 -13.77 -13.86 18.19
CA GLN A 233 -14.25 -14.38 19.48
C GLN A 233 -15.78 -14.45 19.54
N MET A 234 -16.49 -13.56 18.83
CA MET A 234 -17.95 -13.63 18.75
C MET A 234 -18.46 -14.90 18.06
N LEU A 235 -17.69 -15.51 17.17
CA LEU A 235 -18.04 -16.78 16.53
C LEU A 235 -18.04 -17.98 17.50
N ASP A 236 -17.49 -17.81 18.72
CA ASP A 236 -17.54 -18.85 19.77
C ASP A 236 -18.86 -18.85 20.55
N TYR A 237 -19.73 -17.86 20.36
CA TYR A 237 -21.02 -17.81 21.04
C TYR A 237 -22.02 -18.82 20.44
N ARG A 238 -22.40 -19.82 21.23
CA ARG A 238 -23.37 -20.87 20.85
C ARG A 238 -24.84 -20.53 21.08
N GLY A 239 -25.15 -19.30 21.49
CA GLY A 239 -26.55 -18.89 21.73
C GLY A 239 -26.70 -17.49 22.34
N PRO A 240 -27.94 -16.94 22.34
CA PRO A 240 -28.24 -15.57 22.73
C PRO A 240 -28.00 -15.24 24.20
N SER A 241 -27.79 -16.25 25.06
CA SER A 241 -27.55 -16.08 26.50
C SER A 241 -26.08 -15.86 26.88
N ASN A 242 -25.13 -16.04 25.95
CA ASN A 242 -23.70 -16.00 26.26
C ASN A 242 -23.01 -14.68 25.90
N PHE A 243 -23.76 -13.68 25.43
CA PHE A 243 -23.22 -12.37 25.07
C PHE A 243 -22.83 -11.58 26.32
N LYS A 244 -21.54 -11.57 26.68
CA LYS A 244 -21.03 -10.67 27.72
C LYS A 244 -20.78 -9.30 27.09
N VAL A 245 -21.67 -8.36 27.35
CA VAL A 245 -21.42 -6.95 27.06
C VAL A 245 -20.31 -6.50 28.01
N HIS A 246 -19.10 -6.30 27.50
CA HIS A 246 -18.05 -5.62 28.24
C HIS A 246 -18.45 -4.14 28.34
N SER A 247 -19.00 -3.77 29.50
CA SER A 247 -19.25 -2.39 29.95
C SER A 247 -17.95 -1.69 30.35
#